data_AF-A0A519RSB1-F1
#
_entry.id   AF-A0A519RSB1-F1
#
_cell.length_a   1.000
_cell.length_b   1.000
_cell.length_c   1.000
_cell.angle_alpha   90.00
_cell.angle_beta   90.00
_cell.angle_gamma   90.00
#
_symmetry.space_group_name_H-M   'P 1'
#
loop_
_entity.id
_entity.type
_entity.pdbx_description
1 polymer ?
#
loop_
_entity_poly.entity_id
_entity_poly.type
_entity_poly.pdbx_seq_one_letter_code
_entity_poly.pdbx_strand_id
1 'polypeptide(L)' 'MIQGKDVVKASGLVYVTDSMPGIYRKGKPGKFHYEDKNGDKIKDEKHLDRIKALVIPPAWQSVW' A
#
# COMPACT_ATOMS: atom_id res chain seq x y z
N MET A 1 -25.99 2.64 25.57
CA MET A 1 -24.80 1.92 25.07
C MET A 1 -24.33 2.63 23.82
N ILE A 2 -23.14 3.23 23.84
CA ILE A 2 -22.62 3.92 22.66
C ILE A 2 -22.18 2.84 21.68
N GLN A 3 -22.84 2.77 20.53
CA GLN A 3 -22.55 1.76 19.53
C GLN A 3 -21.14 2.04 18.98
N GLY A 4 -20.17 1.17 19.28
CA GLY A 4 -18.73 1.45 19.06
C GLY A 4 -18.34 1.85 17.64
N LYS A 5 -19.22 1.59 16.66
CA LYS A 5 -19.08 2.04 15.26
C LYS A 5 -19.12 3.57 15.12
N ASP A 6 -19.90 4.26 15.93
CA ASP A 6 -20.05 5.73 15.87
C ASP A 6 -18.86 6.45 16.50
N VAL A 7 -18.31 5.89 17.60
CA VAL A 7 -17.07 6.36 18.23
C VAL A 7 -15.89 6.25 17.26
N VAL A 8 -15.79 5.11 16.58
CA VAL A 8 -14.73 4.83 15.62
C VAL A 8 -14.73 5.80 14.42
N LYS A 9 -15.91 6.10 13.86
CA LYS A 9 -16.04 7.08 12.78
C LYS A 9 -15.66 8.50 13.23
N ALA A 10 -15.99 8.87 14.47
CA ALA A 10 -15.67 10.18 15.03
C ALA A 10 -14.17 10.37 15.32
N SER A 11 -13.42 9.29 15.54
CA SER A 11 -11.99 9.32 15.86
C SER A 11 -11.02 9.50 14.66
N GLY A 12 -11.52 9.66 13.43
CA GLY A 12 -10.67 9.88 12.25
C GLY A 12 -9.85 8.66 11.81
N LEU A 13 -10.19 7.47 12.29
CA LEU A 13 -9.55 6.22 11.89
C LEU A 13 -9.98 5.83 10.47
N VAL A 14 -9.01 5.50 9.63
CA VAL A 14 -9.23 4.95 8.29
C VAL A 14 -8.98 3.45 8.34
N TYR A 15 -10.00 2.67 7.96
CA TYR A 15 -9.90 1.22 7.87
C TYR A 15 -9.58 0.83 6.44
N VAL A 16 -8.57 -0.02 6.28
CA VAL A 16 -8.19 -0.58 4.98
C VAL A 16 -8.08 -2.09 5.05
N THR A 17 -8.40 -2.76 3.95
CA THR A 17 -8.20 -4.20 3.76
C THR A 17 -7.25 -4.43 2.59
N ASP A 18 -6.64 -5.60 2.53
CA ASP A 18 -5.75 -6.04 1.45
C ASP A 18 -6.45 -6.12 0.07
N SER A 19 -7.79 -6.20 0.09
CA SER A 19 -8.65 -6.18 -1.10
C SER A 19 -8.86 -4.77 -1.67
N MET A 20 -8.46 -3.72 -0.95
CA MET A 20 -8.61 -2.35 -1.41
C MET A 20 -7.55 -2.00 -2.47
N PRO A 21 -7.90 -1.14 -3.44
CA PRO A 21 -6.95 -0.74 -4.47
C PRO A 21 -5.71 -0.08 -3.87
N GLY A 22 -4.52 -0.58 -4.22
CA GLY A 22 -3.25 -0.06 -3.73
C GLY A 22 -2.12 -0.14 -4.75
N ILE A 23 -0.88 -0.09 -4.26
CA ILE A 23 0.33 -0.21 -5.08
C ILE A 23 0.96 -1.56 -4.82
N TYR A 24 1.12 -2.37 -5.86
CA TYR A 24 1.59 -3.75 -5.71
C TYR A 24 3.06 -3.86 -6.10
N ARG A 25 3.87 -4.53 -5.27
CA ARG A 25 5.24 -4.91 -5.64
C ARG A 25 5.25 -6.24 -6.38
N LYS A 26 5.77 -6.27 -7.60
CA LYS A 26 5.89 -7.47 -8.43
C LYS A 26 7.34 -7.73 -8.82
N GLY A 27 7.68 -9.00 -9.07
CA GLY A 27 9.02 -9.43 -9.47
C GLY A 27 9.84 -10.05 -8.34
N LYS A 28 11.16 -10.15 -8.55
CA LYS A 28 12.10 -10.79 -7.63
C LYS A 28 12.91 -9.75 -6.84
N PRO A 29 13.46 -10.11 -5.67
CA PRO A 29 14.41 -9.26 -4.95
C PRO A 29 15.50 -8.72 -5.90
N GLY A 30 15.72 -7.40 -5.89
CA GLY A 30 16.69 -6.72 -6.76
C GLY A 30 16.22 -6.40 -8.18
N LYS A 31 15.08 -6.94 -8.64
CA LYS A 31 14.48 -6.66 -9.96
C LYS A 31 12.96 -6.53 -9.88
N PHE A 32 12.44 -5.95 -8.80
CA PHE A 32 11.01 -5.72 -8.65
C PHE A 32 10.60 -4.37 -9.26
N HIS A 33 9.32 -4.25 -9.57
CA HIS A 33 8.66 -3.00 -9.96
C HIS A 33 7.34 -2.85 -9.21
N TYR A 34 6.77 -1.64 -9.30
CA TYR A 34 5.50 -1.31 -8.67
C TYR A 34 4.42 -1.14 -9.75
N GLU A 35 3.24 -1.68 -9.47
CA GLU A 35 2.04 -1.58 -10.32
C GLU A 35 0.92 -0.90 -9.55
N ASP A 36 0.06 -0.18 -10.24
CA ASP A 36 -1.17 0.38 -9.67
C ASP A 36 -2.29 -0.67 -9.59
N LYS A 37 -3.47 -0.24 -9.13
CA LYS A 37 -4.67 -1.09 -9.05
C LYS A 37 -5.17 -1.64 -10.39
N ASN A 38 -4.80 -1.03 -11.50
CA ASN A 38 -5.18 -1.45 -12.84
C ASN A 38 -4.13 -2.42 -13.44
N GLY A 39 -3.00 -2.63 -12.75
CA GLY A 39 -1.85 -3.40 -13.23
C GLY A 39 -0.85 -2.56 -14.03
N ASP A 40 -1.03 -1.24 -14.08
CA ASP A 40 -0.15 -0.35 -14.83
C ASP A 40 1.13 -0.08 -14.04
N LYS A 41 2.27 -0.19 -14.73
CA LYS A 41 3.58 0.05 -14.11
C LYS A 41 3.71 1.51 -13.68
N ILE A 42 3.97 1.73 -12.39
CA ILE A 42 4.22 3.05 -11.83
C ILE A 42 5.61 3.52 -12.26
N LYS A 43 5.65 4.62 -13.01
CA LYS A 43 6.87 5.29 -13.47
C LYS A 43 7.04 6.69 -12.86
N ASP A 44 6.03 7.17 -12.14
CA ASP A 44 6.06 8.45 -11.46
C ASP A 44 7.14 8.43 -10.37
N GLU A 45 8.13 9.33 -10.51
CA GLU A 45 9.29 9.37 -9.65
C GLU A 45 8.92 9.72 -8.20
N LYS A 46 7.94 10.59 -8.00
CA LYS A 46 7.48 11.00 -6.66
C LYS A 46 6.88 9.82 -5.90
N HIS A 47 6.10 8.98 -6.57
CA HIS A 47 5.60 7.74 -5.97
C HIS A 47 6.73 6.76 -5.64
N LEU A 48 7.64 6.54 -6.59
CA LEU A 48 8.75 5.61 -6.38
C LEU A 48 9.67 6.05 -5.23
N ASP A 49 9.94 7.33 -5.10
CA ASP A 49 10.80 7.86 -4.04
C ASP A 49 10.14 7.78 -2.67
N ARG A 50 8.84 8.06 -2.58
CA ARG A 50 8.07 7.83 -1.35
C ARG A 50 8.14 6.36 -0.92
N ILE A 51 7.99 5.42 -1.86
CA ILE A 51 8.05 3.99 -1.54
C ILE A 51 9.46 3.56 -1.12
N LYS A 52 10.51 4.04 -1.79
CA LYS A 52 11.91 3.80 -1.39
C LYS A 52 12.18 4.29 0.03
N ALA A 53 11.62 5.44 0.41
CA ALA A 53 11.78 6.01 1.75
C ALA A 53 11.16 5.15 2.87
N LEU A 54 10.26 4.22 2.56
CA LEU A 54 9.68 3.29 3.55
C LEU A 54 10.63 2.15 3.93
N VAL A 55 11.76 1.99 3.23
CA VAL A 55 12.80 0.98 3.53
C VAL A 55 12.21 -0.44 3.65
N ILE A 56 11.29 -0.79 2.75
CA ILE A 56 10.61 -2.09 2.77
C ILE A 56 11.63 -3.19 2.37
N PRO A 57 11.93 -4.16 3.25
CA PRO A 57 12.94 -5.15 2.98
C PRO A 57 12.68 -5.94 1.68
N PRO A 58 13.73 -6.25 0.90
CA PRO A 58 13.58 -6.95 -0.38
C PRO A 58 13.13 -8.40 -0.21
N ALA A 59 13.29 -9.00 0.98
CA ALA A 59 12.84 -10.36 1.27
C ALA A 59 11.30 -10.47 1.46
N TRP A 60 10.60 -9.33 1.65
CA TRP A 60 9.16 -9.37 1.85
C TRP A 60 8.43 -9.70 0.55
N GLN A 61 7.48 -10.61 0.62
CA GLN A 61 6.63 -11.00 -0.50
C GLN A 61 5.24 -10.38 -0.33
N SER A 62 4.49 -10.23 -1.42
CA SER A 62 3.11 -9.71 -1.41
C SER A 62 2.96 -8.35 -0.71
N VAL A 63 3.83 -7.40 -1.03
CA VAL A 63 3.78 -6.02 -0.49
C VAL A 63 2.74 -5.20 -1.26
N TRP A 64 1.87 -4.50 -0.52
CA TRP A 64 0.75 -3.66 -0.94
C TRP A 64 0.81 -2.29 -0.21
#